data_AF-A0A0V8QAC8-F1
#
_entry.id   AF-A0A0V8QAC8-F1
#
_cell.length_a   1.000
_cell.length_b   1.000
_cell.length_c   1.000
_cell.angle_alpha   90.00
_cell.angle_beta   90.00
_cell.angle_gamma   90.00
#
_symmetry.space_group_name_H-M   'P 1'
#
loop_
_entity.id
_entity.type
_entity.pdbx_description
1 polymer ?
#
loop_
_entity_poly.entity_id
_entity_poly.type
_entity_poly.pdbx_seq_one_letter_code
_entity_poly.pdbx_strand_id
1 'polypeptide(L)'
;MNNYRKKFSKEELSRELHKNDNMASEIIEDEKKWQSFKKKFNDFLFKAEKIPVLGGVIDDLITMVDLVDAYIKKEYRGIPVGTVISIVAGLIYVLSPIDLIPDAIPVIGFVDDAAVIMFVLKLGVDKDLDKFRVWKNRKLEECISEINNSFAEILHDTIGTNYLAAVVLMCDNSLKLLISKEKCEDEMICKIKVLQIPTNILNEFEINDVVEIKKFIDVTLSNEIIHWIDGVEKVAIYEPDFELFWDNYIIEED
;
A
#
# COMPACT_ATOMS: atom_id res chain seq x y z
N MET A 1 -13.89 42.44 25.57
CA MET A 1 -14.10 42.11 24.15
C MET A 1 -12.89 41.35 23.67
N ASN A 2 -12.96 40.02 23.63
CA ASN A 2 -11.86 39.17 23.18
C ASN A 2 -11.79 39.21 21.65
N ASN A 3 -10.67 39.75 21.13
CA ASN A 3 -10.32 39.67 19.72
C ASN A 3 -9.75 38.27 19.44
N TYR A 4 -10.61 37.32 19.11
CA TYR A 4 -10.16 36.07 18.48
C TYR A 4 -9.68 36.40 17.06
N ARG A 5 -8.36 36.29 16.83
CA ARG A 5 -7.69 36.57 15.55
C ARG A 5 -8.09 35.47 14.56
N LYS A 6 -9.11 35.73 13.74
CA LYS A 6 -9.58 34.81 12.69
C LYS A 6 -8.62 34.84 11.48
N LYS A 7 -8.06 33.67 11.15
CA LYS A 7 -7.41 33.29 9.88
C LYS A 7 -6.02 33.92 9.66
N PHE A 8 -4.97 33.11 9.73
CA PHE A 8 -3.62 33.53 9.32
C PHE A 8 -3.61 33.99 7.86
N SER A 9 -2.92 35.10 7.60
CA SER A 9 -2.60 35.53 6.23
C SER A 9 -1.59 34.58 5.57
N LYS A 10 -1.54 34.57 4.24
CA LYS A 10 -0.59 33.75 3.45
C LYS A 10 0.86 34.06 3.86
N GLU A 11 1.12 35.32 4.16
CA GLU A 11 2.41 35.87 4.54
C GLU A 11 2.81 35.51 5.98
N GLU A 12 1.85 35.33 6.89
CA GLU A 12 2.11 34.81 8.23
C GLU A 12 2.45 33.32 8.18
N LEU A 13 1.67 32.51 7.46
CA LEU A 13 1.94 31.08 7.32
C LEU A 13 3.29 30.79 6.65
N SER A 14 3.63 31.54 5.60
CA SER A 14 4.95 31.43 4.96
C SER A 14 6.07 31.74 5.94
N ARG A 15 5.97 32.82 6.72
CA ARG A 15 6.99 33.18 7.72
C ARG A 15 7.13 32.13 8.81
N GLU A 16 6.03 31.57 9.30
CA GLU A 16 6.06 30.54 10.33
C GLU A 16 6.70 29.24 9.81
N LEU A 17 6.38 28.81 8.57
CA LEU A 17 7.05 27.65 7.97
C LEU A 17 8.56 27.87 7.83
N HIS A 18 8.99 29.05 7.36
CA HIS A 18 10.40 29.36 7.18
C HIS A 18 11.22 29.36 8.48
N LYS A 19 10.59 29.51 9.66
CA LYS A 19 11.30 29.37 10.95
C LYS A 19 11.86 27.96 11.14
N ASN A 20 11.22 26.97 10.55
CA ASN A 20 11.59 25.56 10.68
C ASN A 20 12.54 25.08 9.57
N ASP A 21 12.90 25.90 8.57
CA ASP A 21 13.72 25.46 7.43
C ASP A 21 15.10 24.92 7.83
N ASN A 22 15.76 25.57 8.80
CA ASN A 22 17.06 25.12 9.31
C ASN A 22 16.94 23.77 10.03
N MET A 23 15.94 23.64 10.91
CA MET A 23 15.67 22.39 11.62
C MET A 23 15.25 21.27 10.67
N ALA A 24 14.44 21.58 9.66
CA ALA A 24 14.05 20.66 8.61
C ALA A 24 15.26 20.19 7.80
N SER A 25 16.16 21.09 7.42
CA SER A 25 17.42 20.77 6.73
C SER A 25 18.29 19.84 7.59
N GLU A 26 18.47 20.14 8.87
CA GLU A 26 19.19 19.28 9.80
C GLU A 26 18.57 17.88 9.94
N ILE A 27 17.24 17.77 9.91
CA ILE A 27 16.53 16.50 10.04
C ILE A 27 16.71 15.65 8.77
N ILE A 28 16.66 16.23 7.58
CA ILE A 28 16.78 15.47 6.31
C ILE A 28 18.23 15.07 6.00
N GLU A 29 19.21 15.75 6.57
CA GLU A 29 20.64 15.42 6.39
C GLU A 29 21.14 14.33 7.34
N ASP A 30 20.42 14.06 8.43
CA ASP A 30 20.77 13.05 9.44
C ASP A 30 19.67 11.98 9.54
N GLU A 31 19.96 10.79 9.01
CA GLU A 31 19.05 9.65 9.01
C GLU A 31 18.56 9.29 10.43
N LYS A 32 19.39 9.42 11.47
CA LYS A 32 18.97 9.14 12.85
C LYS A 32 18.00 10.19 13.37
N LYS A 33 18.24 11.47 13.06
CA LYS A 33 17.29 12.54 13.40
C LYS A 33 15.95 12.31 12.70
N TRP A 34 15.96 11.96 11.42
CA TRP A 34 14.76 11.60 10.68
C TRP A 34 14.02 10.42 11.29
N GLN A 35 14.69 9.30 11.60
CA GLN A 35 14.01 8.15 12.20
C GLN A 35 13.40 8.49 13.57
N SER A 36 14.07 9.31 14.38
CA SER A 36 13.52 9.80 15.65
C SER A 36 12.28 10.68 15.44
N PHE A 37 12.33 11.58 14.44
CA PHE A 37 11.22 12.44 14.08
C PHE A 37 10.03 11.65 13.54
N LYS A 38 10.25 10.78 12.55
CA LYS A 38 9.26 9.88 11.95
C LYS A 38 8.54 9.05 13.00
N LYS A 39 9.27 8.50 13.98
CA LYS A 39 8.67 7.75 15.09
C LYS A 39 7.68 8.60 15.89
N LYS A 40 8.09 9.81 16.31
CA LYS A 40 7.21 10.74 17.02
C LYS A 40 6.00 11.14 16.17
N PHE A 41 6.20 11.30 14.87
CA PHE A 41 5.14 11.64 13.92
C PHE A 41 4.12 10.51 13.79
N ASN A 42 4.57 9.27 13.67
CA ASN A 42 3.69 8.10 13.61
C ASN A 42 2.90 7.92 14.91
N ASP A 43 3.51 8.16 16.08
CA ASP A 43 2.81 8.13 17.38
C ASP A 43 1.71 9.20 17.46
N PHE A 44 1.90 10.35 16.78
CA PHE A 44 0.88 11.39 16.65
C PHE A 44 -0.23 10.96 15.68
N LEU A 45 0.11 10.44 14.50
CA LEU A 45 -0.85 9.97 13.50
C LEU A 45 -1.79 8.91 14.06
N PHE A 46 -1.25 7.92 14.79
CA PHE A 46 -2.05 6.87 15.44
C PHE A 46 -3.10 7.40 16.44
N LYS A 47 -2.82 8.56 17.06
CA LYS A 47 -3.79 9.24 17.95
C LYS A 47 -4.80 10.05 17.14
N ALA A 48 -4.36 10.68 16.06
CA ALA A 48 -5.18 11.54 15.21
C ALA A 48 -6.14 10.77 14.30
N GLU A 49 -5.77 9.57 13.85
CA GLU A 49 -6.60 8.67 13.04
C GLU A 49 -7.93 8.30 13.72
N LYS A 50 -7.96 8.34 15.06
CA LYS A 50 -9.18 8.09 15.86
C LYS A 50 -10.21 9.22 15.75
N ILE A 51 -9.93 10.30 15.02
CA ILE A 51 -10.79 11.47 14.84
C ILE A 51 -11.40 11.43 13.42
N PRO A 52 -12.70 11.09 13.26
CA PRO A 52 -13.32 10.85 11.95
C PRO A 52 -13.27 12.03 10.96
N VAL A 53 -13.12 13.26 11.45
CA VAL A 53 -13.14 14.49 10.63
C VAL A 53 -11.83 14.71 9.87
N LEU A 54 -10.77 13.94 10.15
CA LEU A 54 -9.42 14.22 9.65
C LEU A 54 -8.91 13.28 8.55
N GLY A 55 -9.67 12.27 8.12
CA GLY A 55 -9.20 11.18 7.24
C GLY A 55 -8.34 11.62 6.04
N GLY A 56 -8.88 12.45 5.13
CA GLY A 56 -8.13 12.85 3.93
C GLY A 56 -6.87 13.68 4.19
N VAL A 57 -6.81 14.41 5.32
CA VAL A 57 -5.62 15.17 5.73
C VAL A 57 -4.56 14.22 6.31
N ILE A 58 -4.98 13.17 7.02
CA ILE A 58 -4.10 12.12 7.53
C ILE A 58 -3.41 11.38 6.39
N ASP A 59 -4.12 11.05 5.31
CA ASP A 59 -3.54 10.39 4.13
C ASP A 59 -2.45 11.24 3.45
N ASP A 60 -2.68 12.55 3.35
CA ASP A 60 -1.68 13.50 2.86
C ASP A 60 -0.44 13.54 3.77
N LEU A 61 -0.63 13.55 5.10
CA LEU A 61 0.47 13.53 6.07
C LEU A 61 1.28 12.23 6.01
N ILE A 62 0.62 11.08 5.87
CA ILE A 62 1.28 9.79 5.66
C ILE A 62 2.10 9.84 4.37
N THR A 63 1.50 10.33 3.28
CA THR A 63 2.18 10.48 1.98
C THR A 63 3.42 11.38 2.09
N MET A 64 3.31 12.49 2.83
CA MET A 64 4.43 13.40 3.10
C MET A 64 5.57 12.71 3.85
N VAL A 65 5.27 11.94 4.90
CA VAL A 65 6.26 11.18 5.66
C VAL A 65 6.95 10.14 4.77
N ASP A 66 6.19 9.40 3.97
CA ASP A 66 6.73 8.39 3.05
C ASP A 66 7.64 9.01 1.98
N LEU A 67 7.25 10.17 1.45
CA LEU A 67 8.03 10.91 0.46
C LEU A 67 9.39 11.32 1.04
N VAL A 68 9.41 11.87 2.25
CA VAL A 68 10.66 12.28 2.92
C VAL A 68 11.53 11.06 3.23
N ASP A 69 10.93 9.96 3.68
CA ASP A 69 11.65 8.70 3.95
C ASP A 69 12.31 8.15 2.69
N ALA A 70 11.58 8.08 1.58
CA ALA A 70 12.09 7.64 0.28
C ALA A 70 13.18 8.59 -0.27
N TYR A 71 13.05 9.89 -0.01
CA TYR A 71 14.07 10.87 -0.38
C TYR A 71 15.37 10.65 0.41
N ILE A 72 15.30 10.50 1.73
CA ILE A 72 16.46 10.28 2.60
C ILE A 72 17.17 8.97 2.25
N LYS A 73 16.42 7.89 2.03
CA LYS A 73 16.93 6.59 1.54
C LYS A 73 17.48 6.63 0.11
N LYS A 74 17.32 7.76 -0.58
CA LYS A 74 17.75 7.99 -1.98
C LYS A 74 16.99 7.16 -3.02
N GLU A 75 15.84 6.61 -2.67
CA GLU A 75 14.97 5.86 -3.57
C GLU A 75 14.16 6.78 -4.49
N TYR A 76 13.82 7.98 -4.01
CA TYR A 76 13.06 8.98 -4.77
C TYR A 76 13.75 10.35 -4.77
N ARG A 77 14.17 10.82 -5.94
CA ARG A 77 14.85 12.13 -6.13
C ARG A 77 14.17 13.01 -7.18
N GLY A 78 12.93 12.69 -7.55
CA GLY A 78 12.17 13.39 -8.58
C GLY A 78 11.65 14.78 -8.19
N ILE A 79 12.09 15.33 -7.06
CA ILE A 79 11.59 16.57 -6.47
C ILE A 79 12.74 17.46 -5.97
N PRO A 80 12.57 18.79 -5.96
CA PRO A 80 13.55 19.72 -5.40
C PRO A 80 13.76 19.49 -3.90
N VAL A 81 15.00 19.71 -3.42
CA VAL A 81 15.30 19.66 -1.98
C VAL A 81 14.46 20.67 -1.18
N GLY A 82 14.16 21.83 -1.76
CA GLY A 82 13.28 22.83 -1.15
C GLY A 82 11.85 22.32 -0.90
N THR A 83 11.32 21.43 -1.75
CA THR A 83 10.03 20.76 -1.52
C THR A 83 10.11 19.87 -0.28
N VAL A 84 11.19 19.10 -0.14
CA VAL A 84 11.38 18.20 1.01
C VAL A 84 11.53 19.00 2.31
N ILE A 85 12.31 20.09 2.29
CA ILE A 85 12.46 21.00 3.44
C ILE A 85 11.09 21.59 3.82
N SER A 86 10.31 22.05 2.84
CA SER A 86 8.97 22.61 3.08
C SER A 86 8.00 21.60 3.70
N ILE A 87 8.05 20.34 3.24
CA ILE A 87 7.28 19.25 3.83
C ILE A 87 7.69 19.05 5.29
N VAL A 88 8.97 18.86 5.57
CA VAL A 88 9.45 18.59 6.94
C VAL A 88 9.19 19.78 7.86
N ALA A 89 9.33 21.02 7.38
CA ALA A 89 8.96 22.22 8.12
C ALA A 89 7.47 22.24 8.51
N GLY A 90 6.60 21.82 7.59
CA GLY A 90 5.17 21.61 7.85
C GLY A 90 4.91 20.49 8.87
N LEU A 91 5.59 19.36 8.76
CA LEU A 91 5.47 18.26 9.72
C LEU A 91 5.96 18.64 11.13
N ILE A 92 7.04 19.42 11.24
CA ILE A 92 7.54 19.94 12.52
C ILE A 92 6.48 20.82 13.17
N TYR A 93 5.87 21.70 12.38
CA TYR A 93 4.80 22.56 12.86
C TYR A 93 3.63 21.73 13.43
N VAL A 94 3.19 20.68 12.70
CA VAL A 94 2.11 19.79 13.15
C VAL A 94 2.45 19.05 14.45
N LEU A 95 3.71 18.66 14.67
CA LEU A 95 4.13 18.03 15.94
C LEU A 95 4.41 18.98 17.09
N SER A 96 4.49 20.28 16.83
CA SER A 96 4.74 21.30 17.84
C SER A 96 3.51 22.19 18.02
N PRO A 97 2.37 21.66 18.53
CA PRO A 97 1.15 22.45 18.75
C PRO A 97 1.31 23.52 19.85
N ILE A 98 2.51 23.67 20.43
CA ILE A 98 2.78 24.46 21.63
C ILE A 98 3.00 25.95 21.30
N ASP A 99 3.44 26.31 20.10
CA ASP A 99 3.89 27.70 19.86
C ASP A 99 2.80 28.71 19.47
N LEU A 100 1.53 28.29 19.31
CA LEU A 100 0.47 29.18 18.77
C LEU A 100 -0.81 29.33 19.60
N ILE A 101 -0.99 28.59 20.69
CA ILE A 101 -2.17 28.75 21.56
C ILE A 101 -1.75 28.84 23.03
N PRO A 102 -1.65 30.06 23.60
CA PRO A 102 -1.77 30.23 25.03
C PRO A 102 -3.24 30.01 25.44
N ASP A 103 -3.45 29.01 26.28
CA ASP A 103 -4.63 28.71 27.10
C ASP A 103 -5.95 28.25 26.43
N ALA A 104 -6.30 26.99 26.76
CA ALA A 104 -7.64 26.48 27.04
C ALA A 104 -8.75 26.64 25.98
N ILE A 105 -8.85 25.70 25.02
CA ILE A 105 -10.11 25.05 24.56
C ILE A 105 -9.75 23.76 23.80
N PRO A 106 -10.22 22.57 24.21
CA PRO A 106 -9.80 21.27 23.66
C PRO A 106 -10.27 20.95 22.23
N VAL A 107 -11.04 21.83 21.56
CA VAL A 107 -11.64 21.56 20.24
C VAL A 107 -11.18 22.53 19.13
N ILE A 108 -10.58 23.69 19.49
CA ILE A 108 -10.28 24.76 18.52
C ILE A 108 -8.87 24.63 17.90
N GLY A 109 -7.94 23.89 18.52
CA GLY A 109 -6.56 23.78 18.02
C GLY A 109 -6.38 23.06 16.68
N PHE A 110 -7.28 22.15 16.31
CA PHE A 110 -7.17 21.37 15.07
C PHE A 110 -7.41 22.19 13.79
N VAL A 111 -8.11 23.31 13.88
CA VAL A 111 -8.45 24.15 12.71
C VAL A 111 -7.20 24.86 12.18
N ASP A 112 -6.31 25.27 13.07
CA ASP A 112 -5.07 25.97 12.70
C ASP A 112 -4.06 25.01 12.06
N ASP A 113 -3.96 23.76 12.54
CA ASP A 113 -3.10 22.73 11.94
C ASP A 113 -3.56 22.30 10.54
N ALA A 114 -4.87 22.13 10.34
CA ALA A 114 -5.43 21.84 9.02
C ALA A 114 -5.20 22.99 8.01
N ALA A 115 -5.21 24.24 8.49
CA ALA A 115 -4.90 25.41 7.66
C ALA A 115 -3.42 25.42 7.23
N VAL A 116 -2.50 25.01 8.09
CA VAL A 116 -1.07 24.90 7.76
C VAL A 116 -0.82 23.77 6.78
N ILE A 117 -1.43 22.60 6.96
CA ILE A 117 -1.30 21.49 5.99
C ILE A 117 -1.86 21.90 4.63
N MET A 118 -3.07 22.46 4.60
CA MET A 118 -3.67 23.01 3.38
C MET A 118 -2.80 24.09 2.75
N PHE A 119 -2.06 24.87 3.55
CA PHE A 119 -1.13 25.88 3.06
C PHE A 119 0.13 25.26 2.45
N VAL A 120 0.77 24.29 3.12
CA VAL A 120 1.92 23.52 2.59
C VAL A 120 1.55 22.88 1.25
N LEU A 121 0.38 22.23 1.17
CA LEU A 121 -0.13 21.65 -0.08
C LEU A 121 -0.26 22.72 -1.18
N LYS A 122 -0.81 23.89 -0.84
CA LYS A 122 -0.98 25.03 -1.76
C LYS A 122 0.31 25.73 -2.18
N LEU A 123 1.45 25.43 -1.57
CA LEU A 123 2.76 25.94 -2.01
C LEU A 123 3.34 25.16 -3.22
N GLY A 124 2.57 24.23 -3.80
CA GLY A 124 2.97 23.44 -4.96
C GLY A 124 3.55 22.06 -4.60
N VAL A 125 3.45 21.68 -3.32
CA VAL A 125 3.81 20.35 -2.82
C VAL A 125 2.80 19.30 -3.29
N ASP A 126 1.54 19.69 -3.50
CA ASP A 126 0.45 18.84 -4.01
C ASP A 126 0.85 18.04 -5.26
N LYS A 127 1.40 18.71 -6.28
CA LYS A 127 1.83 18.07 -7.53
C LYS A 127 2.99 17.11 -7.31
N ASP A 128 3.89 17.41 -6.39
CA ASP A 128 5.04 16.57 -6.08
C ASP A 128 4.63 15.34 -5.26
N LEU A 129 3.64 15.48 -4.36
CA LEU A 129 2.99 14.36 -3.68
C LEU A 129 2.25 13.45 -4.68
N ASP A 130 1.54 14.02 -5.65
CA ASP A 130 0.85 13.21 -6.67
C ASP A 130 1.83 12.42 -7.53
N LYS A 131 2.94 13.03 -7.96
CA LYS A 131 4.02 12.30 -8.65
C LYS A 131 4.61 11.21 -7.77
N PHE A 132 4.78 11.47 -6.48
CA PHE A 132 5.29 10.49 -5.53
C PHE A 132 4.31 9.32 -5.35
N ARG A 133 3.00 9.57 -5.25
CA ARG A 133 1.97 8.53 -5.20
C ARG A 133 2.01 7.63 -6.42
N VAL A 134 2.08 8.22 -7.62
CA VAL A 134 2.18 7.46 -8.88
C VAL A 134 3.45 6.60 -8.89
N TRP A 135 4.59 7.17 -8.46
CA TRP A 135 5.85 6.42 -8.37
C TRP A 135 5.76 5.28 -7.34
N LYS A 136 5.20 5.53 -6.16
CA LYS A 136 5.03 4.54 -5.08
C LYS A 136 4.13 3.39 -5.54
N ASN A 137 3.01 3.71 -6.18
CA ASN A 137 2.08 2.70 -6.71
C ASN A 137 2.73 1.85 -7.81
N ARG A 138 3.50 2.46 -8.72
CA ARG A 138 4.23 1.70 -9.73
C ARG A 138 5.25 0.75 -9.10
N LYS A 139 6.02 1.22 -8.12
CA LYS A 139 7.00 0.39 -7.41
C LYS A 139 6.31 -0.80 -6.71
N LEU A 140 5.13 -0.56 -6.13
CA LEU A 140 4.30 -1.60 -5.54
C LEU A 140 3.84 -2.63 -6.58
N GLU A 141 3.30 -2.17 -7.72
CA GLU A 141 2.88 -3.03 -8.83
C GLU A 141 4.04 -3.88 -9.39
N GLU A 142 5.24 -3.29 -9.51
CA GLU A 142 6.46 -3.99 -9.91
C GLU A 142 6.82 -5.12 -8.91
N CYS A 143 6.82 -4.84 -7.61
CA CYS A 143 7.07 -5.86 -6.58
C CYS A 143 6.02 -6.98 -6.60
N ILE A 144 4.73 -6.64 -6.74
CA ILE A 144 3.66 -7.63 -6.86
C ILE A 144 3.84 -8.48 -8.12
N SER A 145 4.27 -7.89 -9.23
CA SER A 145 4.55 -8.62 -10.46
C SER A 145 5.71 -9.61 -10.30
N GLU A 146 6.76 -9.24 -9.56
CA GLU A 146 7.86 -10.16 -9.25
C GLU A 146 7.38 -11.36 -8.44
N ILE A 147 6.54 -11.13 -7.43
CA ILE A 147 5.95 -12.19 -6.61
C ILE A 147 5.05 -13.10 -7.45
N ASN A 148 4.21 -12.54 -8.33
CA ASN A 148 3.39 -13.31 -9.26
C ASN A 148 4.25 -14.22 -10.14
N ASN A 149 5.37 -13.71 -10.69
CA ASN A 149 6.26 -14.50 -11.53
C ASN A 149 6.92 -15.64 -10.76
N SER A 150 7.46 -15.37 -9.57
CA SER A 150 8.04 -16.43 -8.72
C SER A 150 6.99 -17.46 -8.29
N PHE A 151 5.75 -17.04 -8.01
CA PHE A 151 4.69 -17.97 -7.66
C PHE A 151 4.20 -18.80 -8.86
N ALA A 152 4.20 -18.22 -10.06
CA ALA A 152 3.91 -18.94 -11.30
C ALA A 152 4.97 -20.02 -11.59
N GLU A 153 6.25 -19.76 -11.30
CA GLU A 153 7.32 -20.77 -11.41
C GLU A 153 7.08 -21.95 -10.45
N ILE A 154 6.69 -21.66 -9.19
CA ILE A 154 6.35 -22.71 -8.22
C ILE A 154 5.14 -23.54 -8.70
N LEU A 155 4.12 -22.90 -9.25
CA LEU A 155 2.98 -23.60 -9.85
C LEU A 155 3.41 -24.46 -11.03
N HIS A 156 4.23 -23.92 -11.94
CA HIS A 156 4.76 -24.64 -13.09
C HIS A 156 5.52 -25.89 -12.65
N ASP A 157 6.43 -25.77 -11.67
CA ASP A 157 7.19 -26.90 -11.12
C ASP A 157 6.26 -27.95 -10.47
N THR A 158 5.20 -27.51 -9.81
CA THR A 158 4.21 -28.40 -9.18
C THR A 158 3.39 -29.17 -10.20
N ILE A 159 3.03 -28.52 -11.32
CA ILE A 159 2.26 -29.11 -12.42
C ILE A 159 3.16 -30.05 -13.26
N GLY A 160 4.42 -29.66 -13.46
CA GLY A 160 5.38 -30.37 -14.30
C GLY A 160 4.98 -30.33 -15.77
N THR A 161 5.05 -31.47 -16.45
CA THR A 161 4.68 -31.59 -17.88
C THR A 161 3.18 -31.78 -18.12
N ASN A 162 2.37 -31.70 -17.06
CA ASN A 162 0.93 -31.95 -17.11
C ASN A 162 0.15 -30.65 -17.39
N TYR A 163 -1.18 -30.74 -17.34
CA TYR A 163 -2.09 -29.64 -17.60
C TYR A 163 -2.98 -29.36 -16.39
N LEU A 164 -3.22 -28.08 -16.14
CA LEU A 164 -4.11 -27.61 -15.09
C LEU A 164 -5.56 -27.66 -15.58
N ALA A 165 -6.38 -28.42 -14.87
CA ALA A 165 -7.79 -28.67 -15.15
C ALA A 165 -8.70 -27.69 -14.39
N ALA A 166 -8.34 -27.39 -13.14
CA ALA A 166 -8.98 -26.40 -12.30
C ALA A 166 -8.06 -25.98 -11.15
N VAL A 167 -8.35 -24.82 -10.57
CA VAL A 167 -7.73 -24.34 -9.33
C VAL A 167 -8.82 -23.96 -8.35
N VAL A 168 -8.78 -24.57 -7.18
CA VAL A 168 -9.73 -24.29 -6.11
C VAL A 168 -9.04 -23.50 -5.01
N LEU A 169 -9.54 -22.30 -4.74
CA LEU A 169 -9.10 -21.45 -3.65
C LEU A 169 -9.85 -21.81 -2.37
N MET A 170 -9.10 -22.24 -1.36
CA MET A 170 -9.59 -22.78 -0.11
C MET A 170 -9.71 -21.69 0.97
N CYS A 171 -10.57 -21.92 1.97
CA CYS A 171 -10.74 -20.98 3.10
C CYS A 171 -9.48 -20.78 3.96
N ASP A 172 -8.54 -21.73 3.92
CA ASP A 172 -7.28 -21.69 4.66
C ASP A 172 -6.12 -21.05 3.87
N ASN A 173 -6.43 -20.36 2.76
CA ASN A 173 -5.46 -19.77 1.83
C ASN A 173 -4.51 -20.80 1.19
N SER A 174 -4.99 -22.03 0.99
CA SER A 174 -4.35 -23.01 0.12
C SER A 174 -5.03 -23.07 -1.25
N LEU A 175 -4.31 -23.60 -2.24
CA LEU A 175 -4.83 -23.91 -3.57
C LEU A 175 -4.85 -25.43 -3.75
N LYS A 176 -6.00 -25.99 -4.13
CA LYS A 176 -6.06 -27.34 -4.71
C LYS A 176 -5.92 -27.20 -6.23
N LEU A 177 -4.89 -27.81 -6.77
CA LEU A 177 -4.61 -27.88 -8.21
C LEU A 177 -5.11 -29.23 -8.70
N LEU A 178 -6.08 -29.22 -9.61
CA LEU A 178 -6.51 -30.43 -10.33
C LEU A 178 -5.66 -30.53 -11.59
N ILE A 179 -4.86 -31.59 -11.69
CA ILE A 179 -3.83 -31.74 -12.71
C ILE A 179 -4.13 -32.99 -13.53
N SER A 180 -4.32 -32.83 -14.84
CA SER A 180 -4.49 -33.94 -15.80
C SER A 180 -3.24 -34.14 -16.65
N LYS A 181 -2.97 -35.37 -17.05
CA LYS A 181 -1.88 -35.69 -17.99
C LYS A 181 -2.21 -35.32 -19.43
N GLU A 182 -3.50 -35.22 -19.74
CA GLU A 182 -3.99 -34.98 -21.10
C GLU A 182 -4.52 -33.55 -21.25
N LYS A 183 -4.34 -33.00 -22.45
CA LYS A 183 -4.67 -31.60 -22.75
C LYS A 183 -6.14 -31.40 -23.12
N CYS A 184 -6.82 -32.47 -23.53
CA CYS A 184 -8.15 -32.44 -24.10
C CYS A 184 -8.80 -33.80 -23.85
N GLU A 185 -9.76 -33.88 -22.92
CA GLU A 185 -10.45 -35.14 -22.56
C GLU A 185 -11.97 -34.97 -22.57
N ASP A 186 -12.68 -36.04 -22.93
CA ASP A 186 -14.13 -36.18 -22.71
C ASP A 186 -14.46 -36.47 -21.23
N GLU A 187 -13.53 -37.11 -20.49
CA GLU A 187 -13.62 -37.38 -19.05
C GLU A 187 -12.36 -36.85 -18.35
N MET A 188 -12.52 -35.96 -17.36
CA MET A 188 -11.43 -35.15 -16.82
C MET A 188 -10.72 -35.88 -15.65
N ILE A 189 -9.72 -36.70 -15.96
CA ILE A 189 -9.00 -37.49 -14.95
C ILE A 189 -7.90 -36.64 -14.31
N CYS A 190 -7.99 -36.41 -13.00
CA CYS A 190 -7.14 -35.47 -12.29
C CYS A 190 -6.46 -36.06 -11.05
N LYS A 191 -5.21 -35.68 -10.84
CA LYS A 191 -4.53 -35.75 -9.54
C LYS A 191 -4.65 -34.41 -8.84
N ILE A 192 -4.82 -34.45 -7.51
CA ILE A 192 -4.87 -33.23 -6.70
C ILE A 192 -3.49 -32.96 -6.09
N LYS A 193 -2.96 -31.75 -6.29
CA LYS A 193 -1.85 -31.22 -5.50
C LYS A 193 -2.30 -30.00 -4.72
N VAL A 194 -1.78 -29.85 -3.50
CA VAL A 194 -2.08 -28.70 -2.64
C VAL A 194 -0.87 -27.80 -2.57
N LEU A 195 -1.07 -26.51 -2.82
CA LEU A 195 -0.04 -25.48 -2.73
C LEU A 195 -0.46 -24.40 -1.73
N GLN A 196 0.51 -23.87 -0.98
CA GLN A 196 0.26 -22.78 -0.03
C GLN A 196 0.46 -21.43 -0.73
N ILE A 197 -0.47 -20.50 -0.53
CA ILE A 197 -0.33 -19.13 -1.00
C ILE A 197 0.69 -18.41 -0.12
N PRO A 198 1.59 -17.56 -0.67
CA PRO A 198 2.58 -16.81 0.11
C PRO A 198 1.96 -15.63 0.90
N THR A 199 0.94 -15.90 1.71
CA THR A 199 0.15 -14.90 2.45
C THR A 199 0.99 -14.00 3.35
N ASN A 200 2.05 -14.53 3.97
CA ASN A 200 2.97 -13.72 4.78
C ASN A 200 3.58 -12.57 3.97
N ILE A 201 4.00 -12.83 2.73
CA ILE A 201 4.59 -11.82 1.84
C ILE A 201 3.49 -10.89 1.33
N LEU A 202 2.34 -11.43 0.91
CA LEU A 202 1.21 -10.63 0.41
C LEU A 202 0.70 -9.62 1.44
N ASN A 203 0.66 -10.01 2.72
CA ASN A 203 0.27 -9.13 3.82
C ASN A 203 1.20 -7.91 3.97
N GLU A 204 2.49 -8.01 3.61
CA GLU A 204 3.42 -6.87 3.63
C GLU A 204 3.05 -5.81 2.59
N PHE A 205 2.27 -6.19 1.58
CA PHE A 205 1.76 -5.33 0.51
C PHE A 205 0.27 -5.01 0.68
N GLU A 206 -0.28 -5.24 1.88
CA GLU A 206 -1.69 -5.04 2.24
C GLU A 206 -2.68 -5.94 1.47
N ILE A 207 -2.19 -6.93 0.71
CA ILE A 207 -3.01 -7.94 0.03
C ILE A 207 -3.40 -9.00 1.06
N ASN A 208 -4.56 -8.83 1.69
CA ASN A 208 -4.97 -9.70 2.80
C ASN A 208 -6.44 -10.13 2.77
N ASP A 209 -7.29 -9.44 2.00
CA ASP A 209 -8.67 -9.84 1.86
C ASP A 209 -8.87 -10.87 0.73
N VAL A 210 -9.98 -11.60 0.82
CA VAL A 210 -10.29 -12.74 -0.05
C VAL A 210 -10.43 -12.34 -1.53
N VAL A 211 -10.83 -11.10 -1.81
CA VAL A 211 -10.97 -10.58 -3.18
C VAL A 211 -9.61 -10.23 -3.76
N GLU A 212 -8.75 -9.57 -2.98
CA GLU A 212 -7.39 -9.21 -3.40
C GLU A 212 -6.50 -10.44 -3.58
N ILE A 213 -6.59 -11.39 -2.65
CA ILE A 213 -5.89 -12.69 -2.78
C ILE A 213 -6.34 -13.39 -4.05
N LYS A 214 -7.65 -13.49 -4.32
CA LYS A 214 -8.13 -14.10 -5.56
C LYS A 214 -7.59 -13.40 -6.79
N LYS A 215 -7.60 -12.06 -6.82
CA LYS A 215 -7.06 -11.28 -7.94
C LYS A 215 -5.57 -11.56 -8.17
N PHE A 216 -4.78 -11.63 -7.10
CA PHE A 216 -3.38 -12.03 -7.18
C PHE A 216 -3.22 -13.42 -7.80
N ILE A 217 -4.03 -14.40 -7.35
CA ILE A 217 -4.00 -15.76 -7.92
C ILE A 217 -4.40 -15.78 -9.39
N ASP A 218 -5.50 -15.13 -9.78
CA ASP A 218 -5.97 -15.11 -11.17
C ASP A 218 -4.92 -14.49 -12.11
N VAL A 219 -4.20 -13.46 -11.66
CA VAL A 219 -3.08 -12.87 -12.40
C VAL A 219 -1.93 -13.87 -12.54
N THR A 220 -1.55 -14.57 -11.47
CA THR A 220 -0.54 -15.63 -11.52
C THR A 220 -0.94 -16.72 -12.51
N LEU A 221 -2.18 -17.21 -12.43
CA LEU A 221 -2.75 -18.29 -13.24
C LEU A 221 -2.83 -17.97 -14.73
N SER A 222 -2.86 -16.69 -15.07
CA SER A 222 -2.85 -16.20 -16.44
C SER A 222 -1.46 -16.18 -17.09
N ASN A 223 -0.39 -16.47 -16.31
CA ASN A 223 0.97 -16.52 -16.82
C ASN A 223 1.12 -17.60 -17.91
N GLU A 224 1.87 -17.28 -18.96
CA GLU A 224 2.06 -18.16 -20.14
C GLU A 224 2.77 -19.48 -19.84
N ILE A 225 3.57 -19.54 -18.76
CA ILE A 225 4.25 -20.78 -18.34
C ILE A 225 3.29 -21.82 -17.73
N ILE A 226 2.07 -21.41 -17.37
CA ILE A 226 1.07 -22.30 -16.80
C ILE A 226 0.24 -22.91 -17.94
N HIS A 227 0.38 -24.21 -18.11
CA HIS A 227 -0.33 -24.96 -19.13
C HIS A 227 -1.69 -25.42 -18.60
N TRP A 228 -2.76 -24.96 -19.23
CA TRP A 228 -4.13 -25.33 -18.93
C TRP A 228 -4.64 -26.36 -19.94
N ILE A 229 -5.65 -27.13 -19.54
CA ILE A 229 -6.50 -27.89 -20.46
C ILE A 229 -7.18 -26.91 -21.43
N ASP A 230 -7.46 -27.37 -22.65
CA ASP A 230 -8.11 -26.51 -23.64
C ASP A 230 -9.58 -26.23 -23.26
N GLY A 231 -10.01 -24.97 -23.40
CA GLY A 231 -11.41 -24.56 -23.21
C GLY A 231 -11.83 -24.23 -21.78
N VAL A 232 -10.93 -24.34 -20.80
CA VAL A 232 -11.20 -23.95 -19.41
C VAL A 232 -10.82 -22.49 -19.14
N GLU A 233 -11.51 -21.85 -18.20
CA GLU A 233 -11.15 -20.52 -17.73
C GLU A 233 -9.91 -20.56 -16.82
N LYS A 234 -8.98 -19.62 -17.03
CA LYS A 234 -7.71 -19.53 -16.30
C LYS A 234 -7.86 -18.76 -14.98
N VAL A 235 -8.80 -19.18 -14.15
CA VAL A 235 -9.14 -18.50 -12.88
C VAL A 235 -9.22 -19.49 -11.74
N ALA A 236 -9.01 -19.00 -10.52
CA ALA A 236 -9.34 -19.75 -9.32
C ALA A 236 -10.83 -19.70 -9.03
N ILE A 237 -11.39 -20.81 -8.58
CA ILE A 237 -12.78 -20.96 -8.14
C ILE A 237 -12.77 -21.12 -6.62
N TYR A 238 -13.64 -20.42 -5.88
CA TYR A 238 -13.75 -20.63 -4.44
C TYR A 238 -14.31 -22.02 -4.14
N GLU A 239 -13.83 -22.67 -3.08
CA GLU A 239 -14.27 -24.02 -2.72
C GLU A 239 -15.80 -24.20 -2.66
N PRO A 240 -16.59 -23.30 -2.03
CA PRO A 240 -18.05 -23.44 -2.01
C PRO A 240 -18.70 -23.42 -3.39
N ASP A 241 -18.15 -22.65 -4.33
CA ASP A 241 -18.65 -22.60 -5.70
C ASP A 241 -18.20 -23.83 -6.50
N PHE A 242 -17.01 -24.35 -6.18
CA PHE A 242 -16.46 -25.54 -6.81
C PHE A 242 -17.20 -26.82 -6.42
N GLU A 243 -17.91 -26.85 -5.29
CA GLU A 243 -18.67 -28.03 -4.86
C GLU A 243 -19.68 -28.53 -5.90
N LEU A 244 -20.20 -27.63 -6.73
CA LEU A 244 -21.15 -27.93 -7.80
C LEU A 244 -20.50 -28.59 -9.04
N PHE A 245 -19.17 -28.59 -9.11
CA PHE A 245 -18.41 -29.04 -10.27
C PHE A 245 -17.56 -30.28 -10.00
N TRP A 246 -17.48 -30.78 -8.75
CA TRP A 246 -16.67 -31.96 -8.40
C TRP A 246 -16.98 -33.17 -9.28
N ASP A 247 -18.26 -33.39 -9.59
CA ASP A 247 -18.70 -34.54 -10.40
C ASP A 247 -18.22 -34.49 -11.87
N ASN A 248 -17.68 -33.35 -12.33
CA ASN A 248 -17.08 -33.23 -13.66
C ASN A 248 -15.64 -33.78 -13.71
N TYR A 249 -15.04 -34.10 -12.57
CA TYR A 249 -13.65 -34.54 -12.46
C TYR A 249 -13.56 -35.93 -11.84
N ILE A 250 -12.78 -36.82 -12.45
CA ILE A 250 -12.46 -38.13 -11.90
C ILE A 250 -11.15 -38.00 -11.13
N ILE A 251 -11.19 -38.09 -9.80
CA ILE A 251 -10.01 -37.92 -8.96
C ILE A 251 -9.26 -39.25 -8.81
N GLU A 252 -8.03 -39.32 -9.33
CA GLU A 252 -7.11 -40.43 -9.06
C GLU A 252 -6.53 -40.26 -7.64
N GLU A 253 -6.70 -41.28 -6.80
CA GLU A 253 -5.94 -41.38 -5.56
C GLU A 253 -4.46 -41.69 -5.88
N ASP A 254 -3.55 -41.06 -5.14
CA ASP A 254 -2.10 -41.24 -5.28
C ASP A 254 -1.62 -42.63 -4.80
#